data_AF-A0A0P9HT41-F1
#
_entry.id   AF-A0A0P9HT41-F1
#
_cell.length_a   1.000
_cell.length_b   1.000
_cell.length_c   1.000
_cell.angle_alpha   90.00
_cell.angle_beta   90.00
_cell.angle_gamma   90.00
#
_symmetry.space_group_name_H-M   'P 1'
#
loop_
_entity.id
_entity.type
_entity.pdbx_description
1 polymer ?
#
loop_
_entity_poly.entity_id
_entity_poly.type
_entity_poly.pdbx_seq_one_letter_code
_entity_poly.pdbx_strand_id
1 'polypeptide(L)'
;MTVQIVFGAAAEGCLKVAMGTRPDKSVLHWEDDLMSGPLVCAASQNWEDVRLRWRETIANEEARQYLPYLKSNMEAWREWLPRLSANPVPVVIWAADNVYEQTGLRAVLASLPPNVSVSVMNVTVASEGRLRHTG
;
A
#
# COMPACT_ATOMS: atom_id res chain seq x y z
N MET A 1 4.99 18.54 -3.10
CA MET A 1 5.25 17.10 -3.28
C MET A 1 3.93 16.36 -3.05
N THR A 2 3.69 15.27 -3.76
CA THR A 2 2.52 14.38 -3.60
C THR A 2 3.01 12.96 -3.53
N VAL A 3 2.43 12.16 -2.64
CA VAL A 3 2.80 10.75 -2.52
C VAL A 3 1.77 9.88 -3.19
N GLN A 4 2.26 8.95 -4.01
CA GLN A 4 1.48 7.96 -4.72
C GLN A 4 1.71 6.63 -4.01
N ILE A 5 0.64 6.00 -3.57
CA ILE A 5 0.67 4.69 -2.93
C ILE A 5 0.00 3.70 -3.87
N VAL A 6 0.72 2.65 -4.22
CA VAL A 6 0.23 1.54 -5.05
C VAL A 6 0.34 0.24 -4.27
N PHE A 7 -0.30 -0.80 -4.78
CA PHE A 7 -0.27 -2.13 -4.19
C PHE A 7 0.67 -3.02 -5.02
N GLY A 8 1.77 -3.44 -4.40
CA GLY A 8 2.80 -4.28 -5.00
C GLY A 8 3.97 -3.55 -5.65
N ALA A 9 5.16 -4.15 -5.56
CA ALA A 9 6.40 -3.61 -6.14
C ALA A 9 6.35 -3.49 -7.67
N ALA A 10 5.64 -4.40 -8.35
CA ALA A 10 5.46 -4.33 -9.80
C ALA A 10 4.68 -3.07 -10.21
N ALA A 11 3.59 -2.75 -9.50
CA ALA A 11 2.80 -1.56 -9.73
C ALA A 11 3.62 -0.28 -9.48
N GLU A 12 4.50 -0.28 -8.48
CA GLU A 12 5.42 0.84 -8.21
C GLU A 12 6.37 1.07 -9.37
N GLY A 13 6.99 0.00 -9.88
CA GLY A 13 7.86 0.07 -11.05
C GLY A 13 7.14 0.66 -12.26
N CYS A 14 5.95 0.15 -12.58
CA CYS A 14 5.12 0.65 -13.67
C CYS A 14 4.76 2.13 -13.50
N LEU A 15 4.34 2.54 -12.30
CA LEU A 15 3.93 3.93 -12.04
C LEU A 15 5.12 4.89 -12.07
N LYS A 16 6.29 4.49 -11.55
CA LYS A 16 7.53 5.27 -11.65
C LYS A 16 7.91 5.50 -13.12
N VAL A 17 7.85 4.47 -13.96
CA VAL A 17 8.10 4.59 -15.40
C VAL A 17 7.09 5.53 -16.05
N ALA A 18 5.79 5.36 -15.78
CA ALA A 18 4.73 6.19 -16.36
C ALA A 18 4.81 7.66 -15.93
N MET A 19 5.25 7.94 -14.70
CA MET A 19 5.41 9.30 -14.19
C MET A 19 6.70 9.97 -14.68
N GLY A 20 7.73 9.19 -15.03
CA GLY A 20 9.06 9.69 -15.32
C GLY A 20 9.71 10.39 -14.12
N THR A 21 10.78 11.14 -14.35
CA THR A 21 11.48 11.89 -13.30
C THR A 21 10.67 13.13 -12.89
N ARG A 22 9.96 13.02 -11.78
CA ARG A 22 9.09 14.07 -11.24
C ARG A 22 9.48 14.38 -9.79
N PRO A 23 10.24 15.46 -9.51
CA PRO A 23 10.68 15.78 -8.15
C PRO A 23 9.51 16.17 -7.24
N ASP A 24 8.36 16.52 -7.80
CA ASP A 24 7.12 16.81 -7.09
C ASP A 24 6.36 15.55 -6.65
N LYS A 25 6.82 14.34 -7.02
CA LYS A 25 6.11 13.09 -6.72
C LYS A 25 7.02 12.04 -6.10
N SER A 26 6.49 11.31 -5.13
CA SER A 26 7.10 10.09 -4.60
C SER A 26 6.14 8.93 -4.81
N VAL A 27 6.66 7.75 -5.17
CA VAL A 27 5.87 6.53 -5.33
C VAL A 27 6.34 5.53 -4.28
N LEU A 28 5.40 4.97 -3.55
CA LEU A 28 5.58 3.92 -2.55
C LEU A 28 4.66 2.76 -2.89
N HIS A 29 5.08 1.54 -2.58
CA HIS A 29 4.16 0.41 -2.58
C HIS A 29 3.80 -0.02 -1.16
N TRP A 30 2.61 -0.59 -1.05
CA TRP A 30 2.25 -1.51 0.01
C TRP A 30 2.45 -2.94 -0.49
N GLU A 31 3.22 -3.74 0.25
CA GLU A 31 3.68 -5.05 -0.22
C GLU A 31 2.55 -6.08 -0.34
N ASP A 32 2.63 -6.96 -1.35
CA ASP A 32 1.53 -7.85 -1.74
C ASP A 32 1.10 -8.77 -0.60
N ASP A 33 2.08 -9.34 0.09
CA ASP A 33 1.84 -10.22 1.21
C ASP A 33 1.22 -9.50 2.42
N LEU A 34 1.40 -8.18 2.52
CA LEU A 34 0.77 -7.34 3.53
C LEU A 34 -0.68 -6.97 3.16
N MET A 35 -1.15 -7.25 1.94
CA MET A 35 -2.56 -7.05 1.58
C MET A 35 -3.48 -8.11 2.19
N SER A 36 -2.92 -9.25 2.60
CA SER A 36 -3.67 -10.32 3.26
C SER A 36 -3.57 -10.23 4.79
N GLY A 37 -4.65 -10.62 5.46
CA GLY A 37 -4.65 -10.81 6.91
C GLY A 37 -5.69 -9.98 7.66
N PRO A 38 -5.64 -10.04 9.00
CA PRO A 38 -6.68 -9.48 9.85
C PRO A 38 -6.86 -7.99 9.59
N LEU A 39 -8.10 -7.60 9.33
CA LEU A 39 -8.55 -6.21 9.40
C LEU A 39 -8.65 -5.84 10.89
N VAL A 40 -7.54 -5.92 11.62
CA VAL A 40 -7.49 -5.34 12.96
C VAL A 40 -7.76 -3.86 12.76
N CYS A 41 -8.67 -3.31 13.55
CA CYS A 41 -8.98 -1.88 13.51
C CYS A 41 -7.64 -1.14 13.57
N ALA A 42 -7.20 -0.51 12.48
CA ALA A 42 -5.86 0.10 12.48
C ALA A 42 -5.76 1.34 13.39
N ALA A 43 -6.87 1.67 14.07
CA ALA A 43 -6.89 2.51 15.27
C ALA A 43 -6.28 1.84 16.52
N SER A 44 -6.07 0.52 16.54
CA SER A 44 -5.35 -0.15 17.62
C SER A 44 -3.86 0.12 17.49
N GLN A 45 -3.24 0.63 18.55
CA GLN A 45 -1.78 0.61 18.68
C GLN A 45 -1.31 -0.83 18.42
N ASN A 46 -0.42 -1.02 17.43
CA ASN A 46 0.21 -2.30 17.04
C ASN A 46 -0.56 -3.20 16.04
N TRP A 47 -1.46 -2.67 15.21
CA TRP A 47 -2.15 -3.47 14.18
C TRP A 47 -1.17 -4.13 13.19
N GLU A 48 -0.06 -3.45 12.87
CA GLU A 48 1.01 -3.96 12.02
C GLU A 48 1.64 -5.23 12.63
N ASP A 49 1.88 -5.23 13.94
CA ASP A 49 2.46 -6.38 14.64
C ASP A 49 1.48 -7.56 14.67
N VAL A 50 0.17 -7.30 14.78
CA VAL A 50 -0.83 -8.36 14.70
C VAL A 50 -0.82 -9.00 13.31
N ARG A 51 -0.70 -8.20 12.24
CA ARG A 51 -0.60 -8.71 10.87
C ARG A 51 0.66 -9.54 10.65
N LEU A 52 1.82 -9.07 11.13
CA LEU A 52 3.07 -9.82 11.06
C LEU A 52 2.99 -11.14 11.83
N ARG A 53 2.51 -11.12 13.07
CA ARG A 53 2.31 -12.35 13.87
C ARG A 53 1.33 -13.32 13.22
N TRP A 54 0.22 -12.82 12.67
CA TRP A 54 -0.72 -13.66 11.94
C TRP A 54 -0.06 -14.34 10.74
N ARG A 55 0.80 -13.62 10.00
CA ARG A 55 1.54 -14.23 8.90
C ARG A 55 2.50 -15.31 9.39
N GLU A 56 3.20 -15.08 10.51
CA GLU A 56 4.09 -16.06 11.12
C GLU A 56 3.35 -17.35 11.53
N THR A 57 2.11 -17.25 12.03
CA THR A 57 1.34 -18.43 12.47
C THR A 57 0.82 -19.29 11.33
N ILE A 58 0.59 -18.71 10.14
CA ILE A 58 0.09 -19.44 8.96
C ILE A 58 1.19 -19.81 7.97
N ALA A 59 2.43 -19.33 8.16
CA ALA A 59 3.53 -19.55 7.23
C ALA A 59 3.99 -21.02 7.23
N ASN A 60 3.86 -21.65 6.06
CA ASN A 60 4.54 -22.91 5.74
C ASN A 60 6.06 -22.69 5.62
N GLU A 61 6.82 -23.78 5.40
CA GLU A 61 8.29 -23.73 5.36
C GLU A 61 8.84 -22.75 4.31
N GLU A 62 8.25 -22.74 3.11
CA GLU A 62 8.61 -21.82 2.03
C GLU A 62 8.30 -20.37 2.41
N ALA A 63 7.08 -20.09 2.86
CA ALA A 63 6.65 -18.75 3.27
C ALA A 63 7.50 -18.18 4.42
N ARG A 64 8.05 -19.03 5.29
CA ARG A 64 8.95 -18.59 6.38
C ARG A 64 10.21 -17.92 5.87
N GLN A 65 10.70 -18.32 4.69
CA GLN A 65 11.88 -17.70 4.07
C GLN A 65 11.64 -16.24 3.68
N TYR A 66 10.38 -15.86 3.43
CA TYR A 66 9.96 -14.51 3.05
C TYR A 66 9.61 -13.61 4.24
N LEU A 67 9.48 -14.16 5.46
CA LEU A 67 9.13 -13.38 6.65
C LEU A 67 10.10 -12.22 6.94
N PRO A 68 11.44 -12.36 6.81
CA PRO A 68 12.35 -11.23 7.01
C PRO A 68 12.11 -10.09 6.02
N TYR A 69 11.83 -10.42 4.74
CA TYR A 69 11.48 -9.44 3.71
C TYR A 69 10.18 -8.71 4.07
N LEU A 70 9.17 -9.44 4.52
CA LEU A 70 7.89 -8.86 4.92
C LEU A 70 8.03 -7.91 6.12
N LYS A 71 8.84 -8.30 7.12
CA LYS A 71 9.15 -7.47 8.28
C LYS A 71 9.84 -6.16 7.87
N SER A 72 10.83 -6.25 6.98
CA SER A 72 11.54 -5.08 6.48
C SER A 72 10.61 -4.09 5.75
N ASN A 73 9.67 -4.60 4.93
CA ASN A 73 8.67 -3.74 4.29
C ASN A 73 7.73 -3.06 5.30
N MET A 74 7.30 -3.79 6.34
CA MET A 74 6.49 -3.20 7.40
C MET A 74 7.26 -2.14 8.20
N GLU A 75 8.55 -2.36 8.48
CA GLU A 75 9.42 -1.39 9.14
C GLU A 75 9.61 -0.14 8.28
N ALA A 76 9.89 -0.30 6.99
CA ALA A 76 9.99 0.81 6.04
C ALA A 76 8.70 1.64 5.99
N TRP A 77 7.54 0.98 6.04
CA TRP A 77 6.24 1.66 6.14
C TRP A 77 6.13 2.48 7.43
N ARG A 78 6.45 1.88 8.58
CA ARG A 78 6.41 2.55 9.89
C ARG A 78 7.32 3.77 9.95
N GLU A 79 8.51 3.69 9.37
CA GLU A 79 9.44 4.82 9.32
C GLU A 79 8.94 5.97 8.45
N TRP A 80 8.05 5.68 7.52
CA TRP A 80 7.53 6.64 6.57
C TRP A 80 6.34 7.44 7.13
N LEU A 81 5.49 6.83 7.96
CA LEU A 81 4.32 7.49 8.56
C LEU A 81 4.65 8.79 9.35
N PRO A 82 5.69 8.85 10.21
CA PRO A 82 6.06 10.09 10.88
C PRO A 82 6.45 11.22 9.92
N ARG A 83 7.03 10.87 8.76
CA ARG A 83 7.45 11.86 7.75
C ARG A 83 6.24 12.54 7.12
N LEU A 84 5.19 11.77 6.85
CA LEU A 84 3.90 12.32 6.41
C LEU A 84 3.24 13.22 7.45
N SER A 85 3.32 12.84 8.73
CA SER A 85 2.71 13.62 9.80
C SER A 85 3.42 14.97 10.00
N ALA A 86 4.75 14.99 9.89
CA ALA A 86 5.58 16.18 10.13
C ALA A 86 5.52 17.20 8.98
N ASN A 87 5.39 16.73 7.74
CA ASN A 87 5.22 17.60 6.57
C ASN A 87 4.08 17.07 5.69
N PRO A 88 2.82 17.40 6.03
CA PRO A 88 1.65 16.86 5.35
C PRO A 88 1.65 17.22 3.86
N VAL A 89 1.71 16.18 3.04
CA VAL A 89 1.59 16.25 1.59
C VAL A 89 0.39 15.45 1.13
N PRO A 90 -0.28 15.82 0.02
CA PRO A 90 -1.41 15.03 -0.47
C PRO A 90 -0.97 13.60 -0.80
N VAL A 91 -1.81 12.63 -0.46
CA VAL A 91 -1.65 11.21 -0.77
C VAL A 91 -2.71 10.80 -1.80
N VAL A 92 -2.26 10.10 -2.83
CA VAL A 92 -3.11 9.45 -3.83
C VAL A 92 -2.87 7.95 -3.73
N ILE A 93 -3.91 7.18 -3.39
CA ILE A 93 -3.83 5.72 -3.33
C ILE A 93 -4.47 5.14 -4.60
N TRP A 94 -3.74 4.30 -5.31
CA TRP A 94 -4.18 3.60 -6.51
C TRP A 94 -4.59 2.19 -6.10
N ALA A 95 -5.89 1.90 -6.13
CA ALA A 95 -6.44 0.63 -5.66
C ALA A 95 -7.37 0.02 -6.70
N ALA A 96 -7.21 -1.27 -6.99
CA ALA A 96 -8.14 -2.03 -7.80
C ALA A 96 -9.32 -2.53 -6.95
N ASP A 97 -10.42 -2.85 -7.62
CA ASP A 97 -11.59 -3.46 -7.00
C ASP A 97 -11.44 -4.98 -6.88
N ASN A 98 -10.35 -5.42 -6.26
CA ASN A 98 -10.11 -6.82 -5.92
C ASN A 98 -9.95 -6.99 -4.40
N VAL A 99 -10.23 -8.20 -3.90
CA VAL A 99 -10.28 -8.46 -2.46
C VAL A 99 -8.96 -8.17 -1.74
N TYR A 100 -7.83 -8.39 -2.40
CA TYR A 100 -6.50 -8.17 -1.83
C TYR A 100 -6.25 -6.67 -1.65
N GLU A 101 -6.34 -5.90 -2.74
CA GLU A 101 -6.09 -4.46 -2.71
C GLU A 101 -7.11 -3.72 -1.86
N GLN A 102 -8.37 -4.16 -1.79
CA GLN A 102 -9.35 -3.57 -0.87
C GLN A 102 -9.03 -3.85 0.61
N THR A 103 -8.40 -4.99 0.92
CA THR A 103 -7.92 -5.30 2.27
C THR A 103 -6.68 -4.46 2.60
N GLY A 104 -5.73 -4.36 1.66
CA GLY A 104 -4.57 -3.47 1.77
C GLY A 104 -4.95 -1.99 1.92
N LEU A 105 -5.92 -1.51 1.14
CA LEU A 105 -6.43 -0.14 1.19
C LEU A 105 -6.94 0.23 2.57
N ARG A 106 -7.71 -0.65 3.22
CA ARG A 106 -8.22 -0.42 4.57
C ARG A 106 -7.08 -0.34 5.59
N ALA A 107 -6.06 -1.19 5.45
CA ALA A 107 -4.88 -1.17 6.31
C ALA A 107 -4.08 0.13 6.12
N VAL A 108 -3.79 0.51 4.88
CA VAL A 108 -3.10 1.76 4.54
C VAL A 108 -3.87 2.97 5.08
N LEU A 109 -5.15 3.11 4.73
CA LEU A 109 -5.98 4.26 5.12
C LEU A 109 -6.01 4.46 6.64
N ALA A 110 -6.13 3.37 7.39
CA ALA A 110 -6.24 3.44 8.83
C ALA A 110 -4.89 3.67 9.53
N SER A 111 -3.76 3.55 8.80
CA SER A 111 -2.41 3.88 9.30
C SER A 111 -1.95 5.31 8.94
N LEU A 112 -2.59 5.95 7.97
CA LEU A 112 -2.20 7.29 7.54
C LEU A 112 -2.48 8.33 8.64
N PRO A 113 -1.59 9.33 8.82
CA PRO A 113 -1.83 10.40 9.78
C PRO A 113 -3.12 11.16 9.50
N PRO A 114 -3.88 11.59 10.53
CA PRO A 114 -5.21 12.19 10.37
C PRO A 114 -5.18 13.57 9.68
N ASN A 115 -4.02 14.21 9.62
CA ASN A 115 -3.82 15.53 9.00
C ASN A 115 -3.44 15.45 7.51
N VAL A 116 -3.37 14.26 6.93
CA VAL A 116 -3.03 14.06 5.52
C VAL A 116 -4.30 14.06 4.66
N SER A 117 -4.29 14.86 3.58
CA SER A 117 -5.34 14.79 2.57
C SER A 117 -5.16 13.53 1.72
N VAL A 118 -6.18 12.68 1.68
CA VAL A 118 -6.16 11.42 0.93
C VAL A 118 -7.18 11.43 -0.19
N SER A 119 -6.77 10.96 -1.36
CA SER A 119 -7.64 10.62 -2.49
C SER A 119 -7.40 9.17 -2.90
N VAL A 120 -8.46 8.46 -3.28
CA VAL A 120 -8.38 7.07 -3.74
C VAL A 120 -8.80 7.03 -5.21
N MET A 121 -7.93 6.51 -6.06
CA MET A 121 -8.18 6.25 -7.47
C MET A 121 -8.51 4.77 -7.66
N ASN A 122 -9.75 4.48 -8.06
CA ASN A 122 -10.15 3.14 -8.47
C ASN A 122 -9.57 2.84 -9.86
N VAL A 123 -8.53 1.99 -9.92
CA VAL A 123 -7.84 1.69 -11.18
C VAL A 123 -8.64 0.76 -12.08
N THR A 124 -9.51 -0.08 -11.52
CA THR A 124 -10.43 -0.93 -12.28
C THR A 124 -11.35 -0.05 -13.13
N VAL A 125 -12.07 0.88 -12.50
CA VAL A 125 -12.96 1.83 -13.19
C VAL A 125 -12.21 2.73 -14.17
N ALA A 126 -11.02 3.21 -13.79
CA ALA A 126 -10.22 4.06 -14.66
C ALA A 126 -9.76 3.34 -15.95
N SER A 127 -9.60 2.02 -15.88
CA SER A 127 -9.18 1.19 -17.02
C SER A 127 -10.35 0.77 -17.94
N GLU A 128 -11.57 0.66 -17.41
CA GLU A 128 -12.76 0.26 -18.17
C GLU A 128 -13.10 1.20 -19.34
N GLY A 129 -12.79 2.49 -19.20
CA GLY A 129 -12.96 3.48 -20.27
C GLY A 129 -11.94 3.38 -21.41
N ARG A 130 -10.84 2.63 -21.22
CA ARG A 130 -9.70 2.56 -22.16
C ARG A 130 -9.49 1.18 -22.80
N LEU A 131 -10.03 0.12 -22.19
CA LEU A 131 -9.88 -1.27 -22.65
C LEU A 131 -11.06 -1.79 -23.47
N ARG A 132 -12.00 -0.93 -23.89
CA ARG A 132 -12.98 -1.30 -24.92
C ARG A 132 -12.22 -1.51 -26.23
N HIS A 133 -11.86 -2.77 -26.52
CA HIS A 133 -11.42 -3.19 -27.83
C HIS A 133 -12.37 -2.63 -28.88
N THR A 134 -11.89 -1.73 -29.74
CA THR A 134 -12.45 -1.57 -31.07
C THR A 134 -12.28 -2.93 -31.74
N GLY A 135 -13.40 -3.62 -31.96
CA GLY A 135 -13.44 -4.95 -32.56
C GLY A 135 -12.89 -5.01 -33.97
#